data_AF-A0A3M6V8N7-F1
#
_entry.id   AF-A0A3M6V8N7-F1
#
_cell.length_a   1.000
_cell.length_b   1.000
_cell.length_c   1.000
_cell.angle_alpha   90.00
_cell.angle_beta   90.00
_cell.angle_gamma   90.00
#
_symmetry.space_group_name_H-M   'P 1'
#
loop_
_entity.id
_entity.type
_entity.pdbx_description
1 polymer ?
#
loop_
_entity_poly.entity_id
_entity_poly.type
_entity_poly.pdbx_seq_one_letter_code
_entity_poly.pdbx_strand_id
1 'polypeptide(L)'
;MTLGGMPPLNNVAINASNISDIVASSNEILTAFASLDTDVEDITKSDGKLPLEFQCQYRRGKCSQPRTLKKNGSMHSYCEYHRQLSVRNQRAFDQKKRRQRRTLEADEEAEKRLCRSRRPTTHSCVEDVEV
;
A
#
# COMPACT_ATOMS: atom_id res chain seq x y z
N MET A 1 -15.57 16.67 19.17
CA MET A 1 -14.66 16.72 18.00
C MET A 1 -15.51 17.15 16.81
N THR A 2 -15.33 18.38 16.35
CA THR A 2 -16.17 19.04 15.35
C THR A 2 -15.91 18.43 13.97
N LEU A 3 -16.91 17.75 13.41
CA LEU A 3 -16.89 17.27 12.03
C LEU A 3 -16.95 18.49 11.10
N GLY A 4 -15.81 18.82 10.46
CA GLY A 4 -15.74 19.88 9.47
C GLY A 4 -16.60 19.54 8.26
N GLY A 5 -17.74 20.22 8.15
CA GLY A 5 -18.60 20.16 6.97
C GLY A 5 -17.86 20.75 5.76
N MET A 6 -17.77 19.98 4.68
CA MET A 6 -17.34 20.50 3.39
C MET A 6 -18.42 21.49 2.89
N PRO A 7 -18.04 22.68 2.39
CA PRO A 7 -19.00 23.58 1.79
C PRO A 7 -19.59 22.96 0.50
N PRO A 8 -20.88 23.23 0.19
CA PRO A 8 -21.50 22.74 -1.03
C PRO A 8 -20.81 23.31 -2.26
N LEU A 9 -20.70 22.48 -3.30
CA LEU A 9 -20.21 22.90 -4.61
C LEU A 9 -21.11 24.04 -5.11
N ASN A 10 -20.51 25.21 -5.36
CA ASN A 10 -21.16 26.27 -6.11
C ASN A 10 -21.55 25.68 -7.47
N ASN A 11 -22.84 25.50 -7.69
CA ASN A 11 -23.37 25.31 -9.03
C ASN A 11 -23.11 26.60 -9.81
N VAL A 12 -22.02 26.62 -10.57
CA VAL A 12 -21.81 27.61 -11.62
C VAL A 12 -22.93 27.35 -12.62
N ALA A 13 -23.93 28.24 -12.63
CA ALA A 13 -24.90 28.31 -13.70
C ALA A 13 -24.11 28.57 -14.98
N ILE A 14 -23.93 27.54 -15.80
CA ILE A 14 -23.41 27.69 -17.15
C ILE A 14 -24.53 28.40 -17.91
N ASN A 15 -24.42 29.73 -18.03
CA ASN A 15 -25.22 30.49 -18.97
C ASN A 15 -24.86 29.97 -20.36
N ALA A 16 -25.65 29.03 -20.87
CA ALA A 16 -25.50 28.45 -22.19
C ALA A 16 -25.92 29.49 -23.24
N SER A 17 -25.08 30.48 -23.48
CA SER A 17 -25.12 31.24 -24.72
C SER A 17 -24.53 30.37 -25.84
N ASN A 18 -25.43 29.84 -26.66
CA ASN A 18 -25.23 29.15 -27.95
C ASN A 18 -24.41 27.84 -27.96
N ILE A 19 -25.12 26.76 -28.30
CA ILE A 19 -24.60 25.40 -28.50
C ILE A 19 -23.51 25.36 -29.59
N SER A 20 -23.55 26.26 -30.58
CA SER A 20 -22.59 26.35 -31.69
C SER A 20 -21.14 26.58 -31.25
N ASP A 21 -20.94 27.35 -30.18
CA ASP A 21 -19.61 27.77 -29.74
C ASP A 21 -18.91 26.63 -28.96
N ILE A 22 -19.69 25.76 -28.33
CA ILE A 22 -19.21 24.54 -27.66
C ILE A 22 -18.74 23.51 -28.69
N VAL A 23 -19.47 23.32 -29.79
CA VAL A 23 -19.10 22.35 -30.84
C VAL A 23 -17.88 22.82 -31.62
N ALA A 24 -17.73 24.13 -31.87
CA ALA A 24 -16.53 24.70 -32.47
C ALA A 24 -15.30 24.46 -31.58
N SER A 25 -15.41 24.75 -30.28
CA SER A 25 -14.35 24.44 -29.31
C SER A 25 -14.07 22.92 -29.20
N SER A 26 -15.09 22.08 -29.28
CA SER A 26 -14.94 20.61 -29.25
C SER A 26 -14.25 20.06 -30.50
N ASN A 27 -14.56 20.61 -31.67
CA ASN A 27 -13.95 20.24 -32.95
C ASN A 27 -12.49 20.72 -33.02
N GLU A 28 -12.20 21.90 -32.47
CA GLU A 28 -10.83 22.38 -32.30
C GLU A 28 -10.02 21.49 -31.35
N ILE A 29 -10.60 21.08 -30.23
CA ILE A 29 -9.96 20.13 -29.29
C ILE A 29 -9.70 18.78 -29.97
N LEU A 30 -10.68 18.24 -30.73
CA LEU A 30 -10.51 16.98 -31.46
C LEU A 30 -9.43 17.09 -32.56
N THR A 31 -9.39 18.19 -33.29
CA THR A 31 -8.43 18.42 -34.38
C THR A 31 -7.02 18.64 -33.83
N ALA A 32 -6.90 19.35 -32.70
CA ALA A 32 -5.63 19.51 -31.99
C ALA A 32 -5.11 18.16 -31.46
N PHE A 33 -5.98 17.31 -30.94
CA PHE A 33 -5.59 15.98 -30.48
C PHE A 33 -5.14 15.07 -31.64
N ALA A 34 -5.87 15.08 -32.76
CA ALA A 34 -5.50 14.32 -33.96
C ALA A 34 -4.18 14.79 -34.61
N SER A 35 -3.79 16.05 -34.41
CA SER A 35 -2.51 16.60 -34.91
C SER A 35 -1.31 16.23 -34.02
N LEU A 36 -1.52 15.76 -32.78
CA LEU A 36 -0.44 15.31 -31.88
C LEU A 36 -0.01 13.86 -32.15
N ASP A 37 -0.85 13.07 -32.81
CA ASP A 37 -0.59 11.66 -33.11
C ASP A 37 0.30 11.44 -34.35
N THR A 38 0.66 12.50 -35.10
CA THR A 38 1.42 12.38 -36.36
C THR A 38 2.94 12.24 -36.21
N ASP A 39 3.51 12.37 -35.00
CA ASP A 39 4.96 12.19 -34.74
C ASP A 39 5.31 10.87 -34.01
N VAL A 40 4.36 9.94 -33.88
CA VAL A 40 4.52 8.65 -33.17
C VAL A 40 5.01 7.51 -34.09
N GLU A 41 5.31 7.77 -35.36
CA GLU A 41 5.74 6.74 -36.31
C GLU A 41 7.22 6.31 -36.18
N ASP A 42 8.01 6.89 -35.25
CA ASP A 42 9.41 6.46 -34.99
C ASP A 42 9.60 5.67 -33.68
N ILE A 43 8.60 5.66 -32.78
CA ILE A 43 8.69 4.92 -31.50
C ILE A 43 8.39 3.43 -31.68
N THR A 44 7.68 3.06 -32.74
CA THR A 44 7.27 1.67 -33.02
C THR A 44 8.37 0.83 -33.69
N LYS A 45 9.55 1.41 -33.99
CA LYS A 45 10.68 0.72 -34.62
C LYS A 45 11.80 0.30 -33.66
N SER A 46 11.71 0.69 -32.39
CA SER A 46 12.62 0.21 -31.34
C SER A 46 11.95 -0.89 -30.51
N ASP A 47 12.61 -2.04 -30.41
CA ASP A 47 12.16 -3.25 -29.71
C ASP A 47 11.47 -2.99 -28.35
N GLY A 48 10.15 -2.73 -28.32
CA GLY A 48 9.18 -2.92 -27.22
C GLY A 48 9.60 -2.67 -25.76
N LYS A 49 10.68 -1.93 -25.50
CA LYS A 49 11.35 -1.86 -24.20
C LYS A 49 11.29 -0.42 -23.73
N LEU A 50 10.35 -0.17 -22.82
CA LEU A 50 10.24 1.12 -22.13
C LEU A 50 11.61 1.57 -21.62
N PRO A 51 11.93 2.88 -21.62
CA PRO A 51 13.17 3.38 -21.05
C PRO A 51 13.40 2.81 -19.64
N LEU A 52 14.64 2.44 -19.31
CA LEU A 52 15.01 1.79 -18.04
C LEU A 52 14.51 2.56 -16.81
N GLU A 53 14.42 3.88 -16.92
CA GLU A 53 13.89 4.79 -15.90
C GLU A 53 12.45 4.47 -15.47
N PHE A 54 11.63 3.91 -16.38
CA PHE A 54 10.24 3.55 -16.11
C PHE A 54 10.04 2.08 -15.75
N GLN A 55 11.09 1.27 -15.77
CA GLN A 55 10.99 -0.16 -15.49
C GLN A 55 10.97 -0.45 -13.99
N CYS A 56 10.25 -1.52 -13.63
CA CYS A 56 10.18 -2.03 -12.27
C CYS A 56 11.56 -2.43 -11.72
N GLN A 57 11.91 -1.92 -10.54
CA GLN A 57 13.21 -2.16 -9.88
C GLN A 57 13.27 -3.47 -9.07
N TYR A 58 12.56 -4.52 -9.52
CA TYR A 58 12.57 -5.80 -8.81
C TYR A 58 13.92 -6.51 -9.01
N ARG A 59 14.54 -6.99 -7.93
CA ARG A 59 15.92 -7.50 -7.95
C ARG A 59 16.07 -8.89 -8.56
N ARG A 60 15.06 -9.77 -8.44
CA ARG A 60 15.12 -11.13 -8.99
C ARG A 60 14.56 -11.14 -10.41
N GLY A 61 15.47 -11.08 -11.39
CA GLY A 61 15.11 -10.98 -12.80
C GLY A 61 14.78 -9.53 -13.21
N LYS A 62 15.09 -9.19 -14.47
CA LYS A 62 14.83 -7.85 -15.02
C LYS A 62 13.35 -7.78 -15.42
N CYS A 63 12.54 -7.11 -14.61
CA CYS A 63 11.11 -6.96 -14.87
C CYS A 63 10.89 -5.83 -15.89
N SER A 64 10.34 -6.17 -17.06
CA SER A 64 10.07 -5.20 -18.14
C SER A 64 8.79 -4.39 -17.95
N GLN A 65 8.03 -4.63 -16.86
CA GLN A 65 6.78 -3.91 -16.62
C GLN A 65 7.03 -2.49 -16.10
N PRO A 66 6.16 -1.52 -16.46
CA PRO A 66 6.27 -0.15 -16.00
C PRO A 66 6.05 -0.02 -14.49
N ARG A 67 6.66 1.00 -13.89
CA ARG A 67 6.40 1.44 -12.51
C ARG A 67 4.98 1.96 -12.38
N THR A 68 4.35 1.64 -11.26
CA THR A 68 3.01 2.15 -10.94
C THR A 68 3.07 3.56 -10.36
N LEU A 69 1.99 4.32 -10.46
CA LEU A 69 1.86 5.62 -9.80
C LEU A 69 1.20 5.47 -8.43
N LYS A 70 1.68 6.25 -7.47
CA LYS A 70 1.04 6.41 -6.15
C LYS A 70 -0.08 7.48 -6.26
N LYS A 71 -1.01 7.50 -5.30
CA LYS A 71 -2.14 8.46 -5.25
C LYS A 71 -1.72 9.94 -5.28
N ASN A 72 -0.51 10.26 -4.86
CA ASN A 72 0.09 11.60 -4.86
C ASN A 72 0.80 11.94 -6.19
N GLY A 73 0.70 11.08 -7.22
CA GLY A 73 1.37 11.28 -8.51
C GLY A 73 2.83 10.83 -8.57
N SER A 74 3.48 10.47 -7.45
CA SER A 74 4.86 9.98 -7.47
C SER A 74 4.95 8.53 -7.95
N MET A 75 5.98 8.17 -8.71
CA MET A 75 6.22 6.79 -9.14
C MET A 75 6.60 5.86 -7.98
N HIS A 76 6.00 4.68 -7.96
CA HIS A 76 6.43 3.56 -7.14
C HIS A 76 7.72 2.94 -7.70
N SER A 77 8.50 2.27 -6.85
CA SER A 77 9.71 1.54 -7.29
C SER A 77 9.41 0.26 -8.09
N TYR A 78 8.17 -0.26 -7.97
CA TYR A 78 7.77 -1.55 -8.54
C TYR A 78 6.56 -1.39 -9.49
N CYS A 79 6.44 -2.35 -10.40
CA CYS A 79 5.20 -2.56 -11.15
C CYS A 79 4.07 -3.04 -10.22
N GLU A 80 2.85 -3.10 -10.77
CA GLU A 80 1.67 -3.48 -10.01
C GLU A 80 1.79 -4.88 -9.42
N TYR A 81 2.23 -5.83 -10.24
CA TYR A 81 2.43 -7.22 -9.85
C TYR A 81 3.38 -7.34 -8.65
N HIS A 82 4.57 -6.76 -8.75
CA HIS A 82 5.56 -6.81 -7.67
C HIS A 82 5.15 -6.00 -6.43
N ARG A 83 4.36 -4.93 -6.59
CA ARG A 83 3.75 -4.21 -5.48
C ARG A 83 2.79 -5.10 -4.68
N GLN A 84 1.92 -5.85 -5.36
CA GLN A 84 1.01 -6.78 -4.71
C GLN A 84 1.75 -7.97 -4.07
N LEU A 85 2.77 -8.49 -4.74
CA LEU A 85 3.63 -9.55 -4.19
C LEU A 85 4.34 -9.10 -2.92
N SER A 86 4.89 -7.87 -2.90
CA SER A 86 5.52 -7.28 -1.71
C SER A 86 4.54 -7.21 -0.53
N VAL A 87 3.29 -6.76 -0.76
CA VAL A 87 2.26 -6.73 0.29
C VAL A 87 1.95 -8.14 0.81
N ARG A 88 1.83 -9.13 -0.08
CA ARG A 88 1.60 -10.53 0.32
C ARG A 88 2.75 -11.06 1.17
N ASN A 89 3.99 -10.80 0.75
CA ASN A 89 5.19 -11.21 1.47
C ASN A 89 5.30 -10.53 2.84
N GLN A 90 4.99 -9.22 2.91
CA GLN A 90 4.95 -8.48 4.16
C GLN A 90 3.92 -9.08 5.13
N ARG A 91 2.69 -9.37 4.64
CA ARG A 91 1.65 -10.01 5.46
C ARG A 91 2.07 -11.38 5.97
N ALA A 92 2.69 -12.21 5.11
CA ALA A 92 3.18 -13.52 5.51
C ALA A 92 4.29 -13.43 6.55
N PHE A 93 5.25 -12.52 6.36
CA PHE A 93 6.32 -12.24 7.31
C PHE A 93 5.76 -11.77 8.66
N ASP A 94 4.84 -10.80 8.65
CA ASP A 94 4.20 -10.28 9.86
C ASP A 94 3.39 -11.36 10.58
N GLN A 95 2.69 -12.23 9.84
CA GLN A 95 1.96 -13.35 10.42
C GLN A 95 2.91 -14.35 11.08
N LYS A 96 4.02 -14.71 10.42
CA LYS A 96 5.05 -15.58 11.01
C LYS A 96 5.63 -14.97 12.28
N LYS A 97 5.98 -13.68 12.24
CA LYS A 97 6.49 -12.94 13.41
C LYS A 97 5.48 -12.89 14.56
N ARG A 98 4.19 -12.72 14.27
CA ARG A 98 3.11 -12.75 15.28
C ARG A 98 2.94 -14.14 15.90
N ARG A 99 3.00 -15.21 15.09
CA ARG A 99 2.92 -16.60 15.60
C ARG A 99 4.11 -16.92 16.50
N GLN A 100 5.33 -16.59 16.06
CA GLN A 100 6.55 -16.79 16.85
C GLN A 100 6.51 -16.05 18.19
N ARG A 101 6.02 -14.81 18.22
CA ARG A 101 5.87 -14.10 19.48
C ARG A 101 4.87 -14.77 20.42
N ARG A 102 3.72 -15.24 19.89
CA ARG A 102 2.71 -15.95 20.70
C ARG A 102 3.22 -17.26 21.26
N THR A 103 4.06 -18.00 20.52
CA THR A 103 4.66 -19.23 21.04
C THR A 103 5.63 -18.93 22.18
N LEU A 104 6.51 -17.93 22.00
CA LEU A 104 7.43 -17.50 23.06
C LEU A 104 6.69 -17.00 24.31
N GLU A 105 5.64 -16.18 24.14
CA GLU A 105 4.80 -15.73 25.26
C GLU A 105 4.08 -16.89 25.97
N ALA A 106 3.66 -17.92 25.23
CA ALA A 106 3.03 -19.11 25.81
C ALA A 106 4.03 -19.98 26.58
N ASP A 107 5.25 -20.14 26.07
CA ASP A 107 6.32 -20.87 26.73
C ASP A 107 6.74 -20.15 28.03
N GLU A 108 6.91 -18.82 27.99
CA GLU A 108 7.19 -18.01 29.18
C GLU A 108 6.06 -18.10 30.23
N GLU A 109 4.80 -18.11 29.80
CA GLU A 109 3.65 -18.27 30.69
C GLU A 109 3.58 -19.69 31.27
N ALA A 110 3.90 -20.72 30.48
CA ALA A 110 3.99 -22.10 30.96
C ALA A 110 5.09 -22.26 32.03
N GLU A 111 6.26 -21.65 31.82
CA GLU A 111 7.34 -21.64 32.82
C GLU A 111 6.93 -20.90 34.10
N LYS A 112 6.30 -19.73 33.99
CA LYS A 112 5.77 -18.98 35.15
C LYS A 112 4.74 -19.80 35.92
N ARG A 113 3.85 -20.52 35.22
CA ARG A 113 2.87 -21.42 35.84
C ARG A 113 3.55 -22.59 36.53
N LEU A 114 4.59 -23.19 35.93
CA LEU A 114 5.36 -24.27 36.54
C LEU A 114 6.10 -23.81 37.81
N CYS A 115 6.68 -22.60 37.81
CA CYS A 115 7.31 -22.04 39.00
C CYS A 115 6.29 -21.71 40.10
N ARG A 116 5.09 -21.20 39.73
CA ARG A 116 4.00 -20.97 40.69
C ARG A 116 3.49 -22.26 41.32
N SER A 117 3.39 -23.35 40.56
CA SER A 117 2.92 -24.64 41.10
C SER A 117 3.95 -25.34 41.99
N ARG A 118 5.25 -25.09 41.77
CA ARG A 118 6.35 -25.61 42.60
C ARG A 118 6.69 -24.73 43.81
N ARG A 119 5.98 -23.61 44.01
CA ARG A 119 6.22 -22.71 45.15
C ARG A 119 5.87 -23.47 46.44
N PRO A 120 6.81 -23.72 47.36
CA PRO A 120 6.50 -24.39 48.62
C PRO A 120 5.56 -23.51 49.42
N THR A 121 4.37 -24.00 49.74
CA THR A 121 3.44 -23.37 50.67
C THR A 121 3.92 -23.63 52.09
N THR A 122 4.97 -22.95 52.53
CA THR A 122 5.38 -22.99 53.94
C THR A 122 5.69 -21.57 54.43
N HIS A 123 4.63 -20.83 54.72
CA HIS A 123 4.61 -19.89 55.84
C HIS A 123 3.57 -20.47 56.82
N SER A 124 3.94 -20.67 58.10
CA SER A 124 3.24 -21.41 59.19
C SER A 124 3.50 -22.93 59.17
N CYS A 125 3.90 -23.63 60.25
CA CYS A 125 3.94 -23.35 61.68
C CYS A 125 5.25 -23.89 62.28
N VAL A 126 5.99 -23.06 63.02
CA VAL A 126 6.77 -23.56 64.17
C VAL A 126 5.80 -23.43 65.35
N GLU A 127 5.23 -24.56 65.79
CA GLU A 127 4.71 -24.64 67.14
C GLU A 127 5.93 -24.81 68.05
N ASP A 128 6.23 -23.76 68.81
CA ASP A 128 7.14 -23.82 69.94
C ASP A 128 6.56 -24.78 70.99
N VAL A 129 7.07 -26.00 71.01
CA VAL A 129 6.93 -26.89 72.17
C VAL A 129 8.12 -26.61 73.08
N GLU A 130 7.95 -25.61 73.94
CA GLU A 130 8.69 -25.52 75.20
C GLU A 130 7.79 -25.95 76.35
N VAL A 131 8.43 -26.65 77.31
CA VAL A 131 8.01 -27.16 78.63
C VAL A 131 7.69 -28.65 78.69
#